data_AF-A0A0G0C9P9-F1
#
_entry.id   AF-A0A0G0C9P9-F1
#
_cell.length_a   1.000
_cell.length_b   1.000
_cell.length_c   1.000
_cell.angle_alpha   90.00
_cell.angle_beta   90.00
_cell.angle_gamma   90.00
#
_symmetry.space_group_name_H-M   'P 1'
#
loop_
_entity.id
_entity.type
_entity.pdbx_description
1 polymer ?
#
loop_
_entity_poly.entity_id
_entity_poly.type
_entity_poly.pdbx_seq_one_letter_code
_entity_poly.pdbx_strand_id
1 'polypeptide(L)' 'TEGKTHSWFIAFAPYENPEIAIAVIVPGGGEGNSGALPVAREALEWYFNH' A
#
# COMPACT_ATOMS: atom_id res chain seq x y z
N THR A 1 11.66 0.64 23.57
CA THR A 1 10.40 0.89 22.84
C THR A 1 10.50 0.24 21.47
N GLU A 2 10.64 -1.08 21.45
CA GLU A 2 11.16 -1.82 20.29
C GLU A 2 10.26 -3.01 19.98
N GLY A 3 9.90 -3.21 18.71
CA GLY A 3 9.33 -4.48 18.23
C GLY A 3 7.93 -4.44 17.60
N LYS A 4 7.35 -3.28 17.26
CA LYS A 4 6.17 -3.30 16.37
C LYS A 4 6.64 -3.31 14.92
N THR A 5 6.62 -4.47 14.28
CA THR A 5 6.92 -4.59 12.84
C THR A 5 6.08 -3.58 12.07
N HIS A 6 6.75 -2.82 11.21
CA HIS A 6 6.11 -1.84 10.36
C HIS A 6 5.66 -2.53 9.08
N SER A 7 4.46 -2.18 8.62
CA SER A 7 3.98 -2.69 7.37
C SER A 7 4.27 -1.72 6.24
N TRP A 8 4.74 -2.22 5.11
CA TRP A 8 4.99 -1.40 3.92
C TRP A 8 4.57 -2.13 2.64
N PHE A 9 4.16 -1.36 1.65
CA PHE A 9 3.77 -1.87 0.34
C PHE A 9 4.02 -0.81 -0.73
N ILE A 10 4.55 -1.23 -1.87
CA ILE A 10 4.79 -0.37 -3.04
C ILE A 10 4.14 -1.04 -4.24
N ALA A 11 3.43 -0.26 -5.04
CA ALA A 11 2.80 -0.72 -6.27
C ALA A 11 2.74 0.38 -7.33
N PHE A 12 2.48 -0.04 -8.57
CA PHE A 12 2.10 0.84 -9.66
C PHE A 12 0.92 0.20 -10.41
N ALA A 13 0.10 1.02 -11.07
CA ALA A 13 -1.06 0.55 -11.81
C ALA A 13 -1.49 1.54 -12.91
N PRO A 14 -2.20 1.08 -13.97
CA PRO A 14 -2.38 -0.32 -14.36
C PRO A 14 -1.08 -0.94 -14.92
N TYR A 15 -1.05 -2.27 -15.11
CA TYR A 15 0.19 -2.97 -15.51
C TYR A 15 0.66 -2.59 -16.93
N GLU A 16 -0.25 -2.52 -17.90
CA GLU A 16 0.09 -2.30 -19.32
C GLU A 16 0.53 -0.85 -19.61
N ASN A 17 -0.12 0.14 -18.99
CA ASN A 17 0.18 1.56 -19.14
C ASN A 17 0.11 2.25 -17.78
N PRO A 18 1.18 2.21 -16.95
CA PRO A 18 1.14 2.74 -15.60
C PRO A 18 0.81 4.23 -15.55
N GLU A 19 -0.18 4.59 -14.73
CA GLU A 19 -0.64 5.97 -14.53
C GLU A 19 -0.28 6.51 -13.14
N ILE A 20 -0.20 5.61 -12.15
CA ILE A 20 0.09 5.95 -10.76
C ILE A 20 1.08 4.96 -10.14
N ALA A 21 1.96 5.47 -9.28
CA ALA A 21 2.79 4.70 -8.35
C ALA A 21 2.48 5.12 -6.91
N ILE A 22 2.40 4.16 -6.00
CA ILE A 22 2.05 4.37 -4.60
C ILE A 22 3.03 3.65 -3.69
N ALA A 23 3.43 4.31 -2.60
CA ALA A 23 4.17 3.73 -1.50
C ALA A 23 3.40 3.99 -0.19
N VAL A 24 3.07 2.92 0.53
CA VAL A 24 2.32 2.98 1.78
C VAL A 24 3.19 2.42 2.89
N ILE A 25 3.29 3.15 4.00
CA ILE A 25 3.95 2.72 5.23
C ILE A 25 2.96 2.89 6.38
N VAL A 26 2.73 1.82 7.13
CA VAL A 26 1.87 1.80 8.32
C VAL A 26 2.75 1.46 9.54
N PRO A 27 3.14 2.47 10.34
CA PRO A 27 3.91 2.25 11.56
C PRO A 27 3.16 1.33 12.53
N GLY A 28 3.79 0.22 12.88
CA GLY A 28 3.19 -0.81 13.72
C GLY A 28 2.01 -1.56 13.09
N GLY A 29 1.86 -1.48 11.76
CA GLY A 29 0.82 -2.15 10.98
C GLY A 29 1.00 -3.66 10.81
N GLY A 30 1.94 -4.28 11.54
CA GLY A 30 2.18 -5.72 11.48
C GLY A 30 3.32 -6.10 10.54
N GLU A 31 3.49 -7.41 10.34
CA GLU A 31 4.57 -7.97 9.52
C GLU A 31 4.27 -7.85 8.02
N GLY A 32 5.33 -7.62 7.23
CA GLY A 32 5.25 -7.53 5.78
C GLY A 32 4.30 -6.43 5.30
N ASN A 33 3.33 -6.80 4.47
CA ASN A 33 2.35 -5.88 3.89
C ASN A 33 0.96 -5.99 4.53
N SER A 34 0.80 -6.71 5.65
CA SER A 34 -0.49 -6.99 6.29
C SER A 34 -1.33 -5.74 6.57
N GLY A 35 -0.71 -4.67 7.08
CA GLY A 35 -1.38 -3.38 7.31
C GLY A 35 -1.38 -2.43 6.11
N ALA A 36 -0.35 -2.47 5.26
CA ALA A 36 -0.18 -1.52 4.15
C ALA A 36 -0.94 -1.92 2.88
N LEU A 37 -1.15 -3.23 2.64
CA LEU A 37 -1.81 -3.74 1.43
C LEU A 37 -3.29 -3.32 1.33
N PRO A 38 -4.13 -3.43 2.38
CA PRO A 38 -5.54 -3.01 2.30
C PRO A 38 -5.68 -1.52 2.00
N VAL A 39 -4.79 -0.70 2.57
CA VAL A 39 -4.75 0.75 2.33
C VAL A 39 -4.39 1.06 0.87
N ALA A 40 -3.36 0.41 0.34
CA ALA A 40 -2.98 0.59 -1.06
C ALA A 40 -4.09 0.14 -2.02
N ARG A 41 -4.80 -0.95 -1.70
CA ARG A 41 -5.95 -1.42 -2.47
C ARG A 41 -7.07 -0.37 -2.51
N GLU A 42 -7.49 0.14 -1.36
CA GLU A 42 -8.57 1.16 -1.29
C GLU A 42 -8.19 2.44 -2.03
N ALA A 43 -6.93 2.88 -1.93
CA ALA A 43 -6.44 4.04 -2.66
C ALA A 43 -6.45 3.84 -4.18
N LEU A 44 -6.02 2.67 -4.67
CA LEU A 44 -6.05 2.34 -6.10
C LEU A 44 -7.48 2.12 -6.60
N GLU A 45 -8.34 1.46 -5.83
CA GLU A 45 -9.77 1.31 -6.15
C GLU A 45 -10.47 2.66 -6.24
N TRP A 46 -10.16 3.59 -5.34
CA TRP A 46 -10.61 4.96 -5.43
C TRP A 46 -10.08 5.56 -6.75
N TYR A 47 -8.76 5.60 -6.96
CA TYR A 47 -8.15 6.24 -8.13
C TYR A 47 -8.77 5.81 -9.49
N PHE A 48 -9.11 4.53 -9.67
CA PHE A 48 -9.65 4.02 -10.94
C PHE A 48 -11.19 4.03 -11.07
N ASN A 49 -11.94 4.27 -9.99
CA ASN A 49 -13.41 4.25 -10.01
C ASN A 49 -14.07 5.63 -9.86
N HIS A 50 -13.30 6.72 -9.87
CA HIS A 50 -13.83 8.10 -9.93
C HIS A 50 -13.90 8.57 -11.37
#